data_AF-A0A530ZN91-F1
#
_entry.id   AF-A0A530ZN91-F1
#
_cell.length_a   1.000
_cell.length_b   1.000
_cell.length_c   1.000
_cell.angle_alpha   90.00
_cell.angle_beta   90.00
_cell.angle_gamma   90.00
#
_symmetry.space_group_name_H-M   'P 1'
#
loop_
_entity.id
_entity.type
_entity.pdbx_description
1 polymer ?
#
loop_
_entity_poly.entity_id
_entity_poly.type
_entity_poly.pdbx_seq_one_letter_code
_entity_poly.pdbx_strand_id
1 'polypeptide(L)'
;VFYCNKALVPHMIERNYGRIVNIASIAGKEGNPNASAYSTSKAAVIGMTKSLGKELAKTKVTVNCVTPAAVRTAIFQQMSQEHIDFMLSKI
;
A
#
# COMPACT_ATOMS: atom_id res chain seq x y z
N VAL A 1 -6.44 -3.63 -4.84
CA VAL A 1 -6.77 -3.06 -3.51
C VAL A 1 -8.23 -2.64 -3.41
N PHE A 2 -8.72 -1.72 -4.26
CA PHE A 2 -10.11 -1.24 -4.23
C PHE A 2 -11.15 -2.37 -4.22
N TYR A 3 -11.14 -3.27 -5.20
CA TYR A 3 -12.13 -4.35 -5.30
C TYR A 3 -12.13 -5.29 -4.08
N CYS A 4 -10.97 -5.64 -3.54
CA CYS A 4 -10.86 -6.47 -2.35
C CYS A 4 -11.48 -5.78 -1.12
N ASN A 5 -11.19 -4.49 -0.93
CA ASN A 5 -11.76 -3.71 0.17
C ASN A 5 -13.30 -3.62 0.00
N LYS A 6 -13.77 -3.28 -1.21
CA LYS A 6 -15.20 -3.19 -1.53
C LYS A 6 -15.95 -4.49 -1.22
N ALA A 7 -15.36 -5.64 -1.55
CA ALA A 7 -15.98 -6.94 -1.31
C ALA A 7 -16.03 -7.32 0.18
N LEU A 8 -14.97 -7.02 0.96
CA LEU A 8 -14.84 -7.50 2.34
C LEU A 8 -15.45 -6.56 3.39
N VAL A 9 -15.48 -5.26 3.12
CA VAL A 9 -15.92 -4.24 4.09
C VAL A 9 -17.35 -4.48 4.61
N PRO A 10 -18.37 -4.75 3.78
CA PRO A 10 -19.73 -5.00 4.27
C PRO A 10 -19.78 -6.15 5.30
N HIS A 11 -19.05 -7.23 5.03
CA HIS A 11 -19.01 -8.39 5.93
C HIS A 11 -18.23 -8.11 7.23
N MET A 12 -17.24 -7.23 7.22
CA MET A 12 -16.55 -6.80 8.45
C MET A 12 -17.43 -5.89 9.31
N ILE A 13 -18.24 -5.04 8.68
CA ILE A 13 -19.23 -4.20 9.37
C ILE A 13 -20.30 -5.08 10.02
N GLU A 14 -20.84 -6.05 9.28
CA GLU A 14 -21.84 -7.01 9.78
C GLU A 14 -21.35 -7.78 11.01
N ARG A 15 -20.07 -8.21 10.99
CA ARG A 15 -19.42 -8.89 12.12
C ARG A 15 -18.97 -7.96 13.25
N ASN A 16 -19.20 -6.64 13.11
CA ASN A 16 -18.79 -5.61 14.05
C ASN A 16 -17.29 -5.65 14.43
N TYR A 17 -16.43 -6.06 13.50
CA TYR A 17 -14.97 -6.08 13.67
C TYR A 17 -14.25 -6.30 12.33
N GLY A 18 -13.14 -5.60 12.11
CA GLY A 18 -12.28 -5.87 10.96
C GLY A 18 -10.96 -5.13 11.01
N ARG A 19 -9.93 -5.71 10.40
CA ARG A 19 -8.60 -5.08 10.25
C ARG A 19 -8.16 -5.25 8.81
N ILE A 20 -7.92 -4.14 8.13
CA ILE A 20 -7.40 -4.13 6.76
C ILE A 20 -6.03 -3.46 6.76
N VAL A 21 -5.05 -4.15 6.18
CA VAL A 21 -3.71 -3.62 5.94
C VAL A 21 -3.42 -3.67 4.45
N ASN A 22 -3.37 -2.51 3.81
CA ASN A 22 -3.01 -2.39 2.41
C ASN A 22 -1.49 -2.21 2.26
N ILE A 23 -0.89 -2.84 1.26
CA ILE A 23 0.55 -2.69 0.99
C ILE A 23 0.77 -1.62 -0.08
N ALA A 24 1.21 -0.44 0.35
CA ALA A 24 1.62 0.65 -0.51
C ALA A 24 3.10 0.51 -0.89
N SER A 25 3.87 1.60 -0.92
CA SER A 25 5.32 1.65 -1.13
C SER A 25 5.83 3.05 -0.78
N ILE A 26 7.10 3.18 -0.38
CA ILE A 26 7.78 4.47 -0.27
C ILE A 26 7.72 5.25 -1.60
N ALA A 27 7.71 4.56 -2.74
CA ALA A 27 7.56 5.17 -4.06
C ALA A 27 6.25 5.94 -4.22
N GLY A 28 5.18 5.51 -3.55
CA GLY A 28 3.91 6.22 -3.53
C GLY A 28 3.87 7.41 -2.58
N LYS A 29 4.81 7.51 -1.63
CA LYS A 29 4.93 8.61 -0.69
C LYS A 29 5.86 9.71 -1.23
N GLU A 30 7.01 9.31 -1.76
CA GLU A 30 8.08 10.23 -2.18
C GLU A 30 8.08 10.51 -3.69
N GLY A 31 7.58 9.57 -4.51
CA GLY A 31 7.64 9.67 -5.98
C GLY A 31 9.02 9.30 -6.54
N ASN A 32 9.17 8.06 -7.02
CA ASN A 32 10.46 7.59 -7.54
C ASN A 32 10.64 7.96 -9.02
N PRO A 33 11.79 8.55 -9.42
CA PRO A 33 12.13 8.75 -10.83
C PRO A 33 12.05 7.44 -11.62
N ASN A 34 11.64 7.53 -12.90
CA ASN A 34 11.49 6.39 -13.82
C ASN A 34 10.46 5.32 -13.42
N ALA A 35 9.68 5.57 -12.35
CA ALA A 35 8.66 4.65 -11.85
C ALA A 35 7.31 5.38 -11.64
N SER A 36 6.94 6.30 -12.54
CA SER A 36 5.75 7.15 -12.40
C SER A 36 4.46 6.35 -12.27
N ALA A 37 4.24 5.35 -13.13
CA ALA A 37 3.06 4.49 -13.06
C ALA A 37 2.97 3.72 -11.72
N TYR A 38 4.09 3.15 -11.27
CA TYR A 38 4.16 2.44 -9.99
C TYR A 38 3.93 3.40 -8.82
N SER A 39 4.61 4.54 -8.80
CA SER A 39 4.49 5.58 -7.77
C SER A 39 3.04 6.08 -7.68
N THR A 40 2.40 6.43 -8.80
CA THR A 40 0.99 6.82 -8.87
C THR A 40 0.08 5.72 -8.32
N SER A 41 0.28 4.46 -8.75
CA SER A 41 -0.55 3.34 -8.26
C SER A 41 -0.45 3.15 -6.75
N LYS A 42 0.75 3.35 -6.17
CA LYS A 42 1.00 3.19 -4.72
C LYS A 42 0.55 4.42 -3.93
N ALA A 43 0.62 5.62 -4.50
CA ALA A 43 0.02 6.83 -3.93
C ALA A 43 -1.51 6.68 -3.86
N ALA A 44 -2.14 6.12 -4.89
CA ALA A 44 -3.58 5.84 -4.90
C ALA A 44 -3.99 4.89 -3.76
N VAL A 45 -3.16 3.90 -3.42
CA VAL A 45 -3.41 3.02 -2.25
C VAL A 45 -3.40 3.81 -0.93
N ILE A 46 -2.49 4.76 -0.76
CA ILE A 46 -2.41 5.63 0.43
C ILE A 46 -3.67 6.51 0.51
N GLY A 47 -4.05 7.16 -0.58
CA GLY A 47 -5.25 8.00 -0.65
C GLY A 47 -6.53 7.21 -0.34
N MET A 48 -6.71 6.06 -0.98
CA MET A 48 -7.84 5.17 -0.77
C MET A 48 -7.92 4.69 0.69
N THR A 49 -6.79 4.33 1.29
CA THR A 49 -6.72 3.91 2.71
C THR A 49 -7.21 5.02 3.63
N LYS A 50 -6.78 6.27 3.42
CA LYS A 50 -7.24 7.43 4.20
C LYS A 50 -8.73 7.69 4.04
N SER A 51 -9.26 7.62 2.81
CA SER A 51 -10.70 7.81 2.55
C SER A 51 -11.53 6.75 3.24
N LEU A 52 -11.21 5.47 3.00
CA LEU A 52 -11.94 4.34 3.56
C LEU A 52 -11.86 4.30 5.09
N GLY A 53 -10.71 4.65 5.67
CA GLY A 53 -10.58 4.79 7.13
C GLY A 53 -11.53 5.84 7.71
N LYS A 54 -11.75 6.96 7.02
CA LYS A 54 -12.71 8.00 7.44
C LYS A 54 -14.16 7.53 7.29
N GLU A 55 -14.48 6.83 6.20
CA GLU A 55 -15.81 6.24 5.99
C GLU A 55 -16.18 5.23 7.08
N LEU A 56 -15.19 4.48 7.59
CA LEU A 56 -15.37 3.44 8.60
C LEU A 56 -15.14 3.90 10.05
N ALA A 57 -14.87 5.19 10.28
CA ALA A 57 -14.43 5.71 11.58
C ALA A 57 -15.42 5.47 12.74
N LYS A 58 -16.71 5.30 12.44
CA LYS A 58 -17.77 5.02 13.44
C LYS A 58 -18.01 3.52 13.66
N THR A 59 -17.25 2.66 12.99
CA THR A 59 -17.34 1.20 13.10
C THR A 59 -16.14 0.65 13.87
N LYS A 60 -16.15 -0.66 14.14
CA LYS A 60 -14.98 -1.38 14.70
C LYS A 60 -14.02 -1.89 13.61
N VAL A 61 -14.16 -1.45 12.38
CA VAL A 61 -13.27 -1.78 11.25
C VAL A 61 -12.23 -0.70 11.08
N THR A 62 -10.95 -1.06 11.15
CA THR A 62 -9.84 -0.11 10.91
C THR A 62 -9.09 -0.46 9.63
N VAL A 63 -8.71 0.56 8.88
CA VAL A 63 -7.97 0.42 7.61
C VAL A 63 -6.70 1.24 7.71
N ASN A 64 -5.56 0.58 7.49
CA ASN A 64 -4.24 1.20 7.46
C ASN A 64 -3.46 0.71 6.24
N CYS A 65 -2.36 1.38 5.94
CA CYS A 65 -1.43 0.91 4.93
C CYS A 65 0.01 0.99 5.44
N VAL A 66 0.83 0.06 4.96
CA VAL A 66 2.28 0.08 5.18
C VAL A 66 2.95 0.50 3.89
N THR A 67 3.98 1.34 3.98
CA THR A 67 4.79 1.79 2.84
C THR A 67 6.20 1.21 2.97
N PRO A 68 6.45 -0.04 2.51
CA PRO A 68 7.80 -0.59 2.54
C PRO A 68 8.76 0.23 1.68
N ALA A 69 10.00 0.34 2.16
CA ALA A 69 11.15 0.71 1.34
C ALA A 69 11.67 -0.53 0.59
N ALA A 70 12.92 -0.53 0.15
CA ALA A 70 13.51 -1.70 -0.50
C ALA A 70 13.62 -2.87 0.50
N VAL A 71 13.02 -4.01 0.16
CA VAL A 71 13.01 -5.23 0.97
C VAL A 71 13.51 -6.37 0.11
N ARG A 72 14.47 -7.15 0.62
CA ARG A 72 15.00 -8.34 -0.06
C ARG A 72 13.90 -9.39 -0.20
N THR A 73 13.31 -9.44 -1.39
CA THR A 73 12.26 -10.39 -1.78
C THR A 73 12.58 -10.92 -3.18
N ALA A 74 11.80 -11.88 -3.67
CA ALA A 74 11.94 -12.40 -5.03
C ALA A 74 11.85 -11.31 -6.13
N ILE A 75 11.28 -10.14 -5.84
CA ILE A 75 11.27 -8.98 -6.75
C ILE A 75 12.69 -8.54 -7.12
N PHE A 76 13.65 -8.62 -6.18
CA PHE A 76 15.03 -8.23 -6.46
C PHE A 76 15.69 -9.14 -7.50
N GLN A 77 15.27 -10.41 -7.61
CA GLN A 77 15.80 -11.34 -8.62
C GLN A 77 15.38 -10.95 -10.06
N GLN A 78 14.42 -10.04 -10.21
CA GLN A 78 13.93 -9.53 -11.49
C GLN A 78 14.56 -8.18 -11.87
N MET A 79 15.52 -7.69 -11.07
CA MET A 79 16.15 -6.38 -11.23
C MET A 79 17.66 -6.54 -11.45
N SER A 80 18.31 -5.59 -12.12
CA SER A 80 19.77 -5.57 -12.20
C SER A 80 20.37 -5.27 -10.82
N GLN A 81 21.58 -5.79 -10.57
CA GLN A 81 22.28 -5.54 -9.31
C GLN A 81 22.50 -4.03 -9.07
N GLU A 82 22.82 -3.27 -10.11
CA GLU A 82 22.94 -1.81 -10.06
C GLU A 82 21.66 -1.14 -9.57
N HIS A 83 20.48 -1.62 -10.01
CA HIS A 83 19.20 -1.07 -9.56
C HIS A 83 18.92 -1.41 -8.10
N ILE A 84 19.29 -2.62 -7.66
CA ILE A 84 19.16 -3.04 -6.26
C ILE A 84 20.04 -2.17 -5.36
N ASP A 85 21.31 -1.97 -5.73
CA ASP A 85 22.26 -1.18 -4.96
C ASP A 85 21.81 0.29 -4.88
N PHE A 86 21.30 0.85 -5.97
CA PHE A 86 20.68 2.17 -5.99
C PHE A 86 19.50 2.26 -5.01
N MET A 87 18.57 1.29 -5.03
CA MET A 87 17.43 1.29 -4.12
C MET A 87 17.85 1.18 -2.65
N LEU A 88 18.88 0.38 -2.35
CA LEU A 88 19.40 0.21 -0.98
C LEU A 88 20.12 1.47 -0.48
N SER A 89 20.75 2.25 -1.36
CA SER A 89 21.41 3.52 -0.99
C SER A 89 20.45 4.62 -0.53
N LYS A 90 19.14 4.46 -0.77
CA LYS A 90 18.10 5.45 -0.45
C LYS A 90 17.36 5.18 0.87
N ILE A 91 17.88 4.29 1.70
CA ILE A 91 17.32 3.86 2.99
C ILE A 91 18.38 4.10 4.06
#